data_AF-A0A7C4FSX8-F1
#
_entry.id   AF-A0A7C4FSX8-F1
#
_cell.length_a   1.000
_cell.length_b   1.000
_cell.length_c   1.000
_cell.angle_alpha   90.00
_cell.angle_beta   90.00
_cell.angle_gamma   90.00
#
_symmetry.space_group_name_H-M   'P 1'
#
loop_
_entity.id
_entity.type
_entity.pdbx_description
1 polymer ?
#
loop_
_entity_poly.entity_id
_entity_poly.type
_entity_poly.pdbx_seq_one_letter_code
_entity_poly.pdbx_strand_id
1 'polypeptide(L)'
;MSINDLENRWFPPSPHKEAVLEFLNKGRAHIEERGHNVPPLLVFEDGGVMELPKARYKNGNFSPDESSSASRQTNYSDVCGNIDELKRLLQVQPELAKSDPSRLFGFIDDVCYLLSRMQRRQETYKSAVDSAAKVIEKMQKIEGPNVNEAYEKSEILKNAINENSDKLPEKIEELFNLAEDIRDVANRMEQNVLYPFRDLFIELGEIYYQVRGSRAWENRKENK
;
A
#
# COMPACT_ATOMS: atom_id res chain seq x y z
N MET A 1 11.66 -4.94 14.07
CA MET A 1 11.64 -5.40 15.48
C MET A 1 10.65 -6.54 15.58
N SER A 2 10.97 -7.56 16.37
CA SER A 2 10.10 -8.70 16.60
C SER A 2 8.83 -8.24 17.33
N ILE A 3 7.67 -8.83 17.01
CA ILE A 3 6.39 -8.63 17.72
C ILE A 3 6.56 -8.79 19.25
N ASN A 4 7.56 -9.56 19.67
CA ASN A 4 7.86 -9.84 21.08
C ASN A 4 8.36 -8.59 21.88
N ASP A 5 8.95 -7.57 21.25
CA ASP A 5 9.46 -6.39 21.98
C ASP A 5 8.35 -5.37 22.33
N LEU A 6 7.21 -5.45 21.64
CA LEU A 6 6.01 -4.62 21.89
C LEU A 6 5.14 -5.16 23.05
N GLU A 7 5.45 -6.35 23.58
CA GLU A 7 4.47 -7.23 24.22
C GLU A 7 3.79 -6.76 25.52
N ASN A 8 4.33 -5.79 26.25
CA ASN A 8 3.82 -5.51 27.60
C ASN A 8 3.39 -4.08 27.92
N ARG A 9 3.85 -3.07 27.17
CA ARG A 9 3.50 -1.68 27.54
C ARG A 9 2.20 -1.20 26.91
N TRP A 10 1.89 -1.62 25.69
CA TRP A 10 0.81 -1.02 24.90
C TRP A 10 -0.36 -1.95 24.62
N PHE A 11 -0.23 -3.25 24.87
CA PHE A 11 -1.38 -4.15 24.77
C PHE A 11 -2.39 -3.84 25.87
N PRO A 12 -3.70 -3.97 25.58
CA PRO A 12 -4.72 -3.87 26.61
C PRO A 12 -4.54 -5.02 27.62
N PRO A 13 -5.05 -4.92 28.85
CA PRO A 13 -5.00 -6.03 29.80
C PRO A 13 -5.81 -7.23 29.28
N SER A 14 -5.42 -8.44 29.70
CA SER A 14 -6.23 -9.64 29.50
C SER A 14 -7.63 -9.45 30.12
N PRO A 15 -8.71 -9.95 29.48
CA PRO A 15 -8.75 -10.88 28.35
C PRO A 15 -8.72 -10.22 26.95
N HIS A 16 -8.51 -8.90 26.87
CA HIS A 16 -8.60 -8.17 25.60
C HIS A 16 -7.34 -8.31 24.76
N LYS A 17 -6.18 -8.53 25.39
CA LYS A 17 -4.90 -8.80 24.72
C LYS A 17 -5.01 -9.97 23.76
N GLU A 18 -5.61 -11.06 24.23
CA GLU A 18 -5.75 -12.32 23.50
C GLU A 18 -6.62 -12.11 22.24
N ALA A 19 -7.72 -11.37 22.37
CA ALA A 19 -8.58 -11.02 21.24
C ALA A 19 -7.87 -10.15 20.20
N VAL A 20 -7.04 -9.19 20.64
CA VAL A 20 -6.24 -8.38 19.70
C VAL A 20 -5.27 -9.25 18.93
N LEU A 21 -4.51 -10.11 19.63
CA LEU A 21 -3.56 -11.03 19.00
C LEU A 21 -4.27 -11.97 18.00
N GLU A 22 -5.46 -12.45 18.33
CA GLU A 22 -6.27 -13.25 17.42
C GLU A 22 -6.64 -12.48 16.14
N PHE A 23 -7.05 -11.22 16.26
CA PHE A 23 -7.39 -10.37 15.10
C PHE A 23 -6.17 -10.07 14.23
N LEU A 24 -5.01 -9.80 14.84
CA LEU A 24 -3.75 -9.59 14.12
C LEU A 24 -3.34 -10.86 13.35
N ASN A 25 -3.39 -12.03 14.01
CA ASN A 25 -3.05 -13.31 13.39
C ASN A 25 -3.99 -13.69 12.24
N LYS A 26 -5.27 -13.31 12.34
CA LYS A 26 -6.27 -13.52 11.28
C LYS A 26 -6.21 -12.47 10.17
N GLY A 27 -5.32 -11.48 10.26
CA GLY A 27 -5.25 -10.37 9.31
C GLY A 27 -6.41 -9.36 9.40
N ARG A 28 -7.26 -9.50 10.43
CA ARG A 28 -8.45 -8.65 10.64
C ARG A 28 -8.15 -7.28 11.22
N ALA A 29 -6.93 -7.10 11.68
CA ALA A 29 -6.40 -5.82 12.10
C ALA A 29 -4.88 -5.79 11.86
N HIS A 30 -4.31 -4.60 11.89
CA HIS A 30 -2.87 -4.39 12.01
C HIS A 30 -2.55 -3.30 13.03
N ILE A 31 -1.31 -3.28 13.51
CA ILE A 31 -0.81 -2.24 14.41
C ILE A 31 -0.12 -1.17 13.59
N GLU A 32 -0.53 0.09 13.77
CA GLU A 32 0.13 1.26 13.18
C GLU A 32 0.88 2.04 14.28
N GLU A 33 2.20 2.08 14.20
CA GLU A 33 3.03 2.85 15.12
C GLU A 33 2.93 4.36 14.85
N ARG A 34 2.86 5.16 15.92
CA ARG A 34 2.68 6.62 15.82
C ARG A 34 3.92 7.43 16.24
N GLY A 35 5.03 6.76 16.57
CA GLY A 35 6.26 7.36 17.07
C GLY A 35 6.54 7.08 18.55
N HIS A 36 7.65 7.61 19.06
CA HIS A 36 8.13 7.32 20.42
C HIS A 36 7.14 7.76 21.50
N ASN A 37 6.87 6.88 22.48
CA ASN A 37 5.97 7.10 23.62
C ASN A 37 4.50 7.44 23.27
N VAL A 38 4.07 7.31 22.01
CA VAL A 38 2.67 7.47 21.63
C VAL A 38 2.02 6.10 21.54
N PRO A 39 0.82 5.88 22.12
CA PRO A 39 0.11 4.63 21.97
C PRO A 39 -0.09 4.28 20.48
N PRO A 40 0.30 3.06 20.05
CA PRO A 40 0.05 2.62 18.68
C PRO A 40 -1.45 2.45 18.43
N LEU A 41 -1.86 2.48 17.16
CA LEU A 41 -3.24 2.22 16.77
C LEU A 41 -3.43 0.75 16.43
N LEU A 42 -4.56 0.21 16.84
CA LEU A 42 -5.16 -0.97 16.26
C LEU A 42 -6.09 -0.51 15.12
N VAL A 43 -5.78 -0.91 13.90
CA VAL A 43 -6.50 -0.55 12.68
C VAL A 43 -7.21 -1.79 12.15
N PHE A 44 -8.54 -1.74 12.02
CA PHE A 44 -9.38 -2.85 11.58
C PHE A 44 -9.59 -2.87 10.05
N GLU A 45 -10.05 -4.00 9.51
CA GLU A 45 -10.39 -4.18 8.09
C GLU A 45 -11.43 -3.18 7.56
N ASP A 46 -12.39 -2.77 8.39
CA ASP A 46 -13.43 -1.79 8.05
C ASP A 46 -12.92 -0.34 8.08
N GLY A 47 -11.65 -0.13 8.40
CA GLY A 47 -11.02 1.18 8.54
C GLY A 47 -11.26 1.84 9.90
N GLY A 48 -11.94 1.16 10.83
CA GLY A 48 -12.02 1.57 12.23
C GLY A 48 -10.63 1.65 12.85
N VAL A 49 -10.40 2.65 13.68
CA VAL A 49 -9.12 2.84 14.38
C VAL A 49 -9.36 3.07 15.85
N MET A 50 -8.50 2.48 16.68
CA MET A 50 -8.48 2.74 18.12
C MET A 50 -7.08 2.67 18.69
N GLU A 51 -6.83 3.33 19.81
CA GLU A 51 -5.56 3.16 20.52
C GLU A 51 -5.47 1.74 21.08
N LEU A 52 -4.40 1.02 20.73
CA LEU A 52 -4.16 -0.35 21.15
C LEU A 52 -4.39 -0.60 22.65
N PRO A 53 -3.85 0.22 23.60
CA PRO A 53 -4.05 -0.04 25.03
C PRO A 53 -5.51 0.15 25.50
N LYS A 54 -6.32 0.89 24.73
CA LYS A 54 -7.73 1.17 25.04
C LYS A 54 -8.68 0.14 24.44
N ALA A 55 -8.20 -0.78 23.61
CA ALA A 55 -9.03 -1.80 23.01
C ALA A 55 -9.67 -2.69 24.09
N ARG A 56 -11.00 -2.74 24.14
CA ARG A 56 -11.79 -3.64 24.98
C ARG A 56 -12.65 -4.51 24.09
N TYR A 57 -12.39 -5.81 24.11
CA TYR A 57 -13.17 -6.79 23.37
C TYR A 57 -14.36 -7.28 24.20
N LYS A 58 -15.57 -7.16 23.67
CA LYS A 58 -16.81 -7.66 24.29
C LYS A 58 -17.83 -8.05 23.21
N ASN A 59 -18.45 -9.21 23.35
CA ASN A 59 -19.54 -9.69 22.47
C ASN A 59 -19.20 -9.63 20.96
N GLY A 60 -17.97 -9.99 20.58
CA GLY A 60 -17.56 -10.02 19.17
C GLY A 60 -16.91 -8.73 18.65
N ASN A 61 -17.00 -7.61 19.39
CA ASN A 61 -16.57 -6.29 18.93
C ASN A 61 -15.57 -5.63 19.87
N PHE A 62 -14.76 -4.74 19.31
CA PHE A 62 -13.88 -3.86 20.07
C PHE A 62 -14.55 -2.50 20.33
N SER A 63 -14.44 -2.03 21.57
CA SER A 63 -14.81 -0.68 22.00
C SER A 63 -13.67 -0.04 22.80
N PRO A 64 -13.54 1.29 22.81
CA PRO A 64 -12.58 1.96 23.68
C PRO A 64 -12.98 1.83 25.17
N ASP A 65 -11.99 1.88 26.06
CA ASP A 65 -12.22 1.93 27.52
C ASP A 65 -12.88 3.26 27.93
N GLU A 66 -14.15 3.17 28.35
CA GLU A 66 -14.97 4.30 28.81
C GLU A 66 -14.45 4.95 30.11
N SER A 67 -13.57 4.28 30.86
CA SER A 67 -12.99 4.81 32.11
C SER A 67 -11.79 5.75 31.91
N SER A 68 -11.30 5.89 30.68
CA SER A 68 -10.17 6.78 30.35
C SER A 68 -10.68 8.08 29.73
N SER A 69 -10.58 9.17 30.47
CA SER A 69 -10.92 10.51 30.00
C SER A 69 -10.12 10.86 28.73
N ALA A 70 -10.86 11.04 27.64
CA ALA A 70 -10.48 11.63 26.36
C ALA A 70 -9.28 10.99 25.63
N SER A 71 -9.54 9.97 24.80
CA SER A 71 -8.94 10.06 23.45
C SER A 71 -9.49 11.33 22.81
N ARG A 72 -8.64 12.27 22.40
CA ARG A 72 -9.06 13.41 21.56
C ARG A 72 -9.61 12.86 20.25
N GLN A 73 -10.88 12.46 20.26
CA GLN A 73 -11.71 12.42 19.07
C GLN A 73 -11.88 13.87 18.67
N THR A 74 -11.18 14.30 17.63
CA THR A 74 -11.43 15.60 17.03
C THR A 74 -12.87 15.57 16.54
N ASN A 75 -13.76 16.39 17.11
CA ASN A 75 -15.17 16.45 16.71
C ASN A 75 -15.35 17.00 15.28
N TYR A 76 -14.27 17.48 14.66
CA TYR A 76 -14.25 18.07 13.33
C TYR A 76 -13.38 17.24 12.39
N SER A 77 -13.91 16.97 11.19
CA SER A 77 -13.27 16.14 10.17
C SER A 77 -12.17 16.86 9.37
N ASP A 78 -12.14 18.20 9.42
CA ASP A 78 -11.21 19.01 8.63
C ASP A 78 -10.67 20.25 9.37
N VAL A 79 -9.61 20.85 8.81
CA VAL A 79 -8.93 22.02 9.36
C VAL A 79 -9.81 23.26 9.30
N CYS A 80 -10.58 23.43 8.22
CA CYS A 80 -11.42 24.62 8.01
C CYS A 80 -12.52 24.72 9.06
N GLY A 81 -13.24 23.64 9.33
CA GLY A 81 -14.30 23.58 10.34
C GLY A 81 -13.79 23.88 11.74
N ASN A 82 -12.60 23.39 12.10
CA ASN A 82 -11.96 23.74 13.38
C ASN A 82 -11.64 25.24 13.49
N ILE A 83 -11.10 25.83 12.42
CA ILE A 83 -10.76 27.26 12.39
C ILE A 83 -12.01 28.13 12.39
N ASP A 84 -13.06 27.73 11.67
CA ASP A 84 -14.31 28.49 11.61
C ASP A 84 -15.05 28.45 12.94
N GLU A 85 -15.03 27.31 13.65
CA GLU A 85 -15.56 27.24 15.01
C GLU A 85 -14.75 28.08 15.99
N LEU A 86 -13.42 28.05 15.91
CA LEU A 86 -12.55 28.91 16.72
C LEU A 86 -12.87 30.40 16.50
N LYS A 87 -13.02 30.83 15.24
CA LYS A 87 -13.45 32.20 14.90
C LYS A 87 -14.82 32.53 15.48
N ARG A 88 -15.79 31.61 15.35
CA ARG A 88 -17.14 31.78 15.88
C ARG A 88 -17.12 31.97 17.40
N LEU A 89 -16.36 31.16 18.13
CA LEU A 89 -16.23 31.27 19.59
C LEU A 89 -15.60 32.60 20.01
N LEU A 90 -14.56 33.05 19.32
CA LEU A 90 -13.93 34.35 19.58
C LEU A 90 -14.87 35.53 19.29
N GLN A 91 -15.76 35.42 18.30
CA GLN A 91 -16.73 36.46 17.97
C GLN A 91 -17.92 36.49 18.93
N VAL A 92 -18.46 35.32 19.29
CA VAL A 92 -19.70 35.22 20.09
C VAL A 92 -19.42 35.25 21.60
N GLN A 93 -18.25 34.75 22.02
CA GLN A 93 -17.87 34.62 23.43
C GLN A 93 -16.40 35.03 23.66
N PRO A 94 -16.03 36.30 23.40
CA PRO A 94 -14.63 36.75 23.49
C PRO A 94 -14.02 36.56 24.89
N GLU A 95 -14.84 36.58 25.94
CA GLU A 95 -14.36 36.39 27.31
C GLU A 95 -13.80 34.98 27.57
N LEU A 96 -14.11 33.97 26.73
CA LEU A 96 -13.47 32.65 26.79
C LEU A 96 -11.95 32.74 26.72
N ALA A 97 -11.41 33.71 25.98
CA ALA A 97 -9.96 33.90 25.89
C ALA A 97 -9.31 34.20 27.24
N LYS A 98 -10.08 34.73 28.20
CA LYS A 98 -9.62 35.03 29.56
C LYS A 98 -10.07 33.97 30.57
N SER A 99 -11.31 33.49 30.46
CA SER A 99 -11.91 32.60 31.44
C SER A 99 -11.56 31.12 31.23
N ASP A 100 -11.35 30.69 29.98
CA ASP A 100 -11.00 29.31 29.61
C ASP A 100 -10.19 29.27 28.29
N PRO A 101 -8.95 29.77 28.29
CA PRO A 101 -8.09 29.74 27.10
C PRO A 101 -7.74 28.30 26.66
N SER A 102 -7.76 27.34 27.58
CA SER A 102 -7.47 25.93 27.31
C SER A 102 -8.43 25.34 26.27
N ARG A 103 -9.71 25.74 26.30
CA ARG A 103 -10.68 25.35 25.29
C ARG A 103 -10.33 25.84 23.88
N LEU A 104 -9.82 27.07 23.76
CA LEU A 104 -9.38 27.63 22.47
C LEU A 104 -8.10 26.96 21.98
N PHE A 105 -7.17 26.68 22.88
CA PHE A 105 -5.95 25.92 22.56
C PHE A 105 -6.26 24.52 22.04
N GLY A 106 -7.34 23.88 22.51
CA GLY A 106 -7.82 22.60 21.97
C GLY A 106 -8.05 22.63 20.46
N PHE A 107 -8.66 23.69 19.92
CA PHE A 107 -8.88 23.83 18.48
C PHE A 107 -7.57 24.02 17.70
N ILE A 108 -6.62 24.77 18.27
CA ILE A 108 -5.30 24.99 17.66
C ILE A 108 -4.53 23.67 17.61
N ASP A 109 -4.53 22.92 18.72
CA ASP A 109 -3.90 21.60 18.78
C ASP A 109 -4.50 20.64 17.75
N ASP A 110 -5.83 20.62 17.60
CA ASP A 110 -6.53 19.79 16.63
C ASP A 110 -6.15 20.17 15.18
N VAL A 111 -6.04 21.46 14.88
CA VAL A 111 -5.55 21.94 13.58
C VAL A 111 -4.12 21.50 13.32
N CYS A 112 -3.22 21.71 14.29
CA CYS A 112 -1.83 21.27 14.20
C CYS A 112 -1.75 19.75 13.96
N TYR A 113 -2.56 18.97 14.67
CA TYR A 113 -2.63 17.53 14.51
C TYR A 113 -3.07 17.12 13.09
N LEU A 114 -4.13 17.73 12.56
CA LEU A 114 -4.62 17.46 11.20
C LEU A 114 -3.57 17.83 10.15
N LEU A 115 -2.88 18.95 10.30
CA LEU A 115 -1.78 19.36 9.42
C LEU A 115 -0.62 18.36 9.45
N SER A 116 -0.19 17.91 10.62
CA SER A 116 0.85 16.87 10.73
C SER A 116 0.43 15.55 10.08
N ARG A 117 -0.86 15.20 10.09
CA ARG A 117 -1.37 14.03 9.35
C ARG A 117 -1.29 14.23 7.84
N MET A 118 -1.62 15.42 7.33
CA MET A 118 -1.50 15.76 5.91
C MET A 118 -0.04 15.72 5.45
N GLN A 119 0.88 16.26 6.25
CA GLN A 119 2.32 16.24 5.96
C GLN A 119 2.85 14.80 5.85
N ARG A 120 2.59 13.95 6.84
CA ARG A 120 3.02 12.53 6.78
C ARG A 120 2.50 11.80 5.55
N ARG A 121 1.26 12.10 5.14
CA ARG A 121 0.68 11.56 3.91
C ARG A 121 1.39 12.07 2.65
N GLN A 122 1.75 13.35 2.63
CA GLN A 122 2.55 13.92 1.54
C GLN A 122 3.92 13.23 1.45
N GLU A 123 4.59 13.00 2.59
CA GLU A 123 5.87 12.29 2.65
C GLU A 123 5.73 10.85 2.14
N THR A 124 4.64 10.16 2.51
CA THR A 124 4.30 8.82 1.97
C THR A 124 4.19 8.84 0.44
N TYR A 125 3.52 9.86 -0.12
CA TYR A 125 3.37 10.00 -1.57
C TYR A 125 4.72 10.28 -2.26
N LYS A 126 5.58 11.12 -1.67
CA LYS A 126 6.93 11.36 -2.19
C LYS A 126 7.75 10.08 -2.23
N SER A 127 7.78 9.34 -1.12
CA SER A 127 8.51 8.06 -1.03
C SER A 127 8.01 7.04 -2.06
N ALA A 128 6.70 7.03 -2.34
CA ALA A 128 6.13 6.14 -3.34
C ALA A 128 6.51 6.55 -4.78
N VAL A 129 6.55 7.85 -5.08
CA VAL A 129 7.05 8.35 -6.37
C VAL A 129 8.51 7.92 -6.57
N ASP A 130 9.35 8.08 -5.56
CA ASP A 130 10.75 7.65 -5.63
C ASP A 130 10.89 6.13 -5.83
N SER A 131 10.00 5.34 -5.20
CA SER A 131 9.97 3.88 -5.35
C SER A 131 9.50 3.47 -6.74
N ALA A 132 8.44 4.09 -7.26
CA ALA A 132 7.94 3.85 -8.60
C ALA A 132 8.98 4.22 -9.67
N ALA A 133 9.72 5.33 -9.48
CA ALA A 133 10.79 5.72 -10.38
C ALA A 133 11.89 4.65 -10.49
N LYS A 134 12.27 4.02 -9.37
CA LYS A 134 13.23 2.90 -9.38
C LYS A 134 12.70 1.69 -10.14
N VAL A 135 11.42 1.35 -9.99
CA VAL A 135 10.79 0.27 -10.76
C VAL A 135 10.82 0.55 -12.25
N ILE A 136 10.47 1.78 -12.65
CA ILE A 136 10.51 2.23 -14.05
C ILE A 136 11.95 2.15 -14.60
N GLU A 137 12.95 2.56 -13.82
CA GLU A 137 14.36 2.45 -14.21
C GLU A 137 14.78 0.99 -14.45
N LYS A 138 14.34 0.05 -13.59
CA LYS A 138 14.57 -1.38 -13.79
C LYS A 138 13.91 -1.87 -15.08
N MET A 139 12.66 -1.46 -15.35
CA MET A 139 11.92 -1.83 -16.56
C MET A 139 12.63 -1.35 -17.84
N GLN A 140 13.20 -0.14 -17.83
CA GLN A 140 13.93 0.42 -18.97
C GLN A 140 15.23 -0.33 -19.31
N LYS A 141 15.79 -1.08 -18.36
CA LYS A 141 17.00 -1.88 -18.54
C LYS A 141 16.72 -3.30 -19.05
N ILE A 142 15.46 -3.68 -19.22
CA ILE A 142 15.10 -5.00 -19.75
C ILE A 142 15.41 -5.02 -21.25
N GLU A 143 16.34 -5.89 -21.63
CA GLU A 143 16.70 -6.15 -23.02
C GLU A 143 16.22 -7.54 -23.44
N GLY A 144 15.64 -7.62 -24.65
CA GLY A 144 15.10 -8.86 -25.20
C GLY A 144 15.97 -9.47 -26.29
N PRO A 145 15.78 -10.76 -26.61
CA PRO A 145 16.44 -11.37 -27.75
C PRO A 145 15.94 -10.73 -29.06
N ASN A 146 16.77 -10.81 -30.11
CA ASN A 146 16.36 -10.39 -31.44
C ASN A 146 15.34 -11.37 -32.03
N VAL A 147 14.05 -11.00 -32.02
CA VAL A 147 12.97 -11.85 -32.54
C VAL A 147 13.05 -12.10 -34.05
N ASN A 148 13.73 -11.22 -34.80
CA ASN A 148 13.88 -11.39 -36.24
C ASN A 148 14.68 -12.65 -36.58
N GLU A 149 15.64 -13.05 -35.73
CA GLU A 149 16.38 -14.31 -35.91
C GLU A 149 15.44 -15.53 -35.91
N ALA A 150 14.42 -15.54 -35.04
CA ALA A 150 13.43 -16.61 -35.01
C ALA A 150 12.56 -16.60 -36.27
N TYR A 151 12.15 -15.42 -36.76
CA TYR A 151 11.37 -15.31 -37.98
C TYR A 151 12.16 -15.78 -39.21
N GLU A 152 13.42 -15.37 -39.32
CA GLU A 152 14.31 -15.82 -40.40
C GLU A 152 14.48 -17.34 -40.39
N LYS A 153 14.78 -17.93 -39.23
CA LYS A 153 14.90 -19.39 -39.07
C LYS A 153 13.59 -20.13 -39.36
N SER A 154 12.46 -19.54 -39.01
CA SER A 154 11.14 -20.06 -39.35
C SER A 154 10.93 -20.12 -40.86
N GLU A 155 11.32 -19.09 -41.61
CA GLU A 155 11.20 -19.10 -43.07
C GLU A 155 12.14 -20.13 -43.72
N ILE A 156 13.38 -20.26 -43.22
CA ILE A 156 14.31 -21.31 -43.66
C ILE A 156 13.70 -22.70 -43.43
N LEU A 157 13.14 -22.93 -42.25
CA LEU A 157 12.50 -24.19 -41.89
C LEU A 157 11.31 -24.51 -42.81
N LYS A 158 10.44 -23.54 -43.08
CA LYS A 158 9.30 -23.70 -44.01
C LYS A 158 9.77 -24.05 -45.43
N ASN A 159 10.79 -23.36 -45.94
CA ASN A 159 11.33 -23.60 -47.28
C ASN A 159 11.97 -25.00 -47.38
N ALA A 160 12.75 -25.40 -46.37
CA ALA A 160 13.38 -26.71 -46.33
C ALA A 160 12.34 -27.84 -46.35
N ILE A 161 11.22 -27.68 -45.65
CA ILE A 161 10.10 -28.63 -45.66
C ILE A 161 9.41 -28.69 -47.03
N ASN A 162 9.16 -27.54 -47.66
CA ASN A 162 8.47 -27.47 -48.94
C ASN A 162 9.31 -28.01 -50.11
N GLU A 163 10.60 -27.70 -50.16
CA GLU A 163 11.46 -28.04 -51.30
C GLU A 163 12.00 -29.47 -51.25
N ASN A 164 11.97 -30.13 -50.09
CA ASN A 164 12.59 -31.44 -49.89
C ASN A 164 11.64 -32.47 -49.26
N SER A 165 10.34 -32.42 -49.55
CA SER A 165 9.33 -33.32 -48.96
C SER A 165 9.75 -34.79 -48.98
N ASP A 166 10.36 -35.24 -50.08
CA ASP A 166 10.73 -36.63 -50.30
C ASP A 166 12.08 -37.01 -49.66
N LYS A 167 12.87 -36.02 -49.24
CA LYS A 167 14.19 -36.17 -48.59
C LYS A 167 14.20 -35.69 -47.14
N LEU A 168 13.04 -35.41 -46.56
CA LEU A 168 12.90 -35.00 -45.17
C LEU A 168 13.62 -35.92 -44.16
N PRO A 169 13.57 -37.26 -44.29
CA PRO A 169 14.26 -38.14 -43.35
C PRO A 169 15.78 -37.89 -43.29
N GLU A 170 16.39 -37.46 -44.40
CA GLU A 170 17.83 -37.20 -44.49
C GLU A 170 18.22 -35.85 -43.85
N LYS A 171 17.26 -34.92 -43.72
CA LYS A 171 17.48 -33.56 -43.19
C LYS A 171 16.88 -33.33 -41.81
N ILE A 172 16.34 -34.36 -41.17
CA ILE A 172 15.53 -34.20 -39.95
C ILE A 172 16.28 -33.52 -38.80
N GLU A 173 17.59 -33.81 -38.67
CA GLU A 173 18.44 -33.21 -37.64
C GLU A 173 18.64 -31.69 -37.87
N GLU A 174 18.82 -31.27 -39.13
CA GLU A 174 18.92 -29.84 -39.49
C GLU A 174 17.61 -29.11 -39.18
N LEU A 175 16.47 -29.72 -39.52
CA LEU A 175 15.15 -29.15 -39.23
C LEU A 175 14.88 -29.04 -37.72
N PHE A 176 15.32 -30.03 -36.95
CA PHE A 176 15.24 -29.97 -35.49
C PHE A 176 16.10 -28.86 -34.92
N ASN A 177 17.33 -28.68 -35.41
CA ASN A 177 18.18 -27.57 -34.96
C ASN A 177 17.55 -26.20 -35.24
N LEU A 178 16.96 -26.00 -36.42
CA LEU A 178 16.22 -24.77 -36.74
C LEU A 178 15.01 -24.56 -35.82
N ALA A 179 14.29 -25.63 -35.48
CA ALA A 179 13.15 -25.56 -34.56
C ALA A 179 13.56 -25.25 -33.11
N GLU A 180 14.66 -25.85 -32.62
CA GLU A 180 15.22 -25.55 -31.30
C GLU A 180 15.72 -24.11 -31.22
N ASP A 181 16.36 -23.60 -32.27
CA ASP A 181 16.80 -22.21 -32.32
C ASP A 181 15.64 -21.20 -32.19
N ILE A 182 14.49 -21.49 -32.82
CA ILE A 182 13.27 -20.69 -32.68
C ILE A 182 12.76 -20.77 -31.23
N ARG A 183 12.77 -21.99 -30.66
CA ARG A 183 12.36 -22.22 -29.27
C ARG A 183 13.26 -21.47 -28.29
N ASP A 184 14.57 -21.40 -28.53
CA ASP A 184 15.51 -20.68 -27.69
C ASP A 184 15.24 -19.19 -27.66
N VAL A 185 14.89 -18.58 -28.80
CA VAL A 185 14.46 -17.17 -28.83
C VAL A 185 13.17 -16.99 -28.03
N ALA A 186 12.18 -17.88 -28.19
CA ALA A 186 10.93 -17.83 -27.44
C ALA A 186 11.16 -17.96 -25.93
N ASN A 187 11.98 -18.92 -25.50
CA ASN A 187 12.35 -19.12 -24.10
C ASN A 187 13.03 -17.88 -23.52
N ARG A 188 13.98 -17.29 -24.24
CA ARG A 188 14.65 -16.05 -23.80
C ARG A 188 13.67 -14.87 -23.73
N MET A 189 12.73 -14.77 -24.66
CA MET A 189 11.69 -13.73 -24.61
C MET A 189 10.85 -13.87 -23.34
N GLU A 190 10.42 -15.08 -23.02
CA GLU A 190 9.64 -15.33 -21.82
C GLU A 190 10.43 -15.03 -20.54
N GLN A 191 11.62 -15.61 -20.41
CA GLN A 191 12.42 -15.56 -19.18
C GLN A 191 13.09 -14.20 -18.95
N ASN A 192 13.57 -13.55 -20.01
CA ASN A 192 14.38 -12.33 -19.87
C ASN A 192 13.56 -11.05 -20.06
N VAL A 193 12.35 -11.15 -20.64
CA VAL A 193 11.53 -9.97 -20.95
C VAL A 193 10.19 -10.06 -20.25
N LEU A 194 9.36 -11.04 -20.60
CA LEU A 194 7.96 -11.07 -20.17
C LEU A 194 7.81 -11.27 -18.66
N TYR A 195 8.54 -12.23 -18.08
CA TYR A 195 8.49 -12.47 -16.63
C TYR A 195 9.07 -11.29 -15.83
N PRO A 196 10.24 -10.74 -16.17
CA PRO A 196 10.75 -9.54 -15.50
C PRO A 196 9.78 -8.35 -15.57
N PHE A 197 9.15 -8.08 -16.72
CA PHE A 197 8.13 -7.02 -16.80
C PHE A 197 6.94 -7.31 -15.90
N ARG A 198 6.39 -8.53 -15.94
CA ARG A 198 5.28 -8.94 -15.07
C ARG A 198 5.60 -8.71 -13.60
N ASP A 199 6.76 -9.16 -13.16
CA ASP A 199 7.17 -9.09 -11.76
C ASP A 199 7.37 -7.63 -11.30
N LEU A 200 7.92 -6.77 -12.17
CA LEU A 200 8.03 -5.34 -11.90
C LEU A 200 6.67 -4.62 -11.89
N PHE A 201 5.70 -5.06 -12.70
CA PHE A 201 4.32 -4.54 -12.63
C PHE A 201 3.63 -4.95 -11.33
N ILE A 202 3.91 -6.15 -10.82
CA ILE A 202 3.43 -6.57 -9.49
C ILE A 202 4.02 -5.66 -8.41
N GLU A 203 5.34 -5.41 -8.43
CA GLU A 203 6.02 -4.48 -7.49
C GLU A 203 5.39 -3.07 -7.55
N LEU A 204 5.07 -2.56 -8.74
CA LEU A 204 4.39 -1.28 -8.90
C LEU A 204 2.98 -1.30 -8.29
N GLY A 205 2.25 -2.40 -8.45
CA GLY A 205 0.95 -2.62 -7.81
C GLY A 205 1.03 -2.61 -6.29
N GLU A 206 2.06 -3.24 -5.71
CA GLU A 206 2.31 -3.23 -4.27
C GLU A 206 2.56 -1.82 -3.73
N ILE A 207 3.37 -1.01 -4.44
CA ILE A 207 3.58 0.42 -4.10
C ILE A 207 2.23 1.15 -4.09
N TYR A 208 1.39 0.92 -5.10
CA TYR A 208 0.05 1.51 -5.15
C TYR A 208 -0.80 1.09 -3.94
N TYR A 209 -0.84 -0.20 -3.59
CA TYR A 209 -1.64 -0.69 -2.47
C TYR A 209 -1.15 -0.14 -1.12
N GLN A 210 0.16 -0.04 -0.91
CA GLN A 210 0.74 0.58 0.28
C GLN A 210 0.33 2.05 0.41
N VAL A 211 0.40 2.81 -0.70
CA VAL A 211 0.00 4.22 -0.72
C VAL A 211 -1.49 4.39 -0.52
N ARG A 212 -2.32 3.55 -1.15
CA ARG A 212 -3.77 3.60 -1.02
C ARG A 212 -4.18 3.27 0.42
N GLY A 213 -3.60 2.22 1.00
CA GLY A 213 -4.06 1.63 2.26
C GLY A 213 -5.51 1.18 2.15
N SER A 214 -6.27 1.29 3.24
CA SER A 214 -7.71 0.95 3.30
C SER A 214 -8.63 1.95 2.60
N ARG A 215 -8.10 3.02 1.99
CA ARG A 215 -8.92 4.09 1.41
C ARG A 215 -9.59 3.63 0.13
N ALA A 216 -10.89 3.87 0.02
CA ALA A 216 -11.58 3.88 -1.26
C ALA A 216 -11.15 5.13 -2.03
N TRP A 217 -10.34 4.97 -3.07
CA TRP A 217 -10.15 6.03 -4.05
C TRP A 217 -11.28 5.84 -5.06
N GLU A 218 -12.40 6.53 -4.85
CA GLU A 218 -13.48 6.50 -5.83
C GLU A 218 -12.95 7.04 -7.17
N ASN A 219 -13.34 6.39 -8.27
CA ASN A 219 -13.11 6.94 -9.59
C ASN A 219 -13.79 8.31 -9.61
N ARG A 220 -13.00 9.38 -9.81
CA ARG A 220 -13.56 10.69 -10.11
C ARG A 220 -14.50 10.49 -11.29
N LYS A 221 -15.81 10.51 -11.06
CA LYS A 221 -16.76 10.73 -12.15
C LYS A 221 -16.33 12.07 -12.73
N GLU A 222 -15.85 12.04 -13.97
CA GLU A 222 -15.66 13.25 -14.75
C GLU A 222 -16.99 14.00 -14.71
N ASN A 223 -17.01 15.13 -14.01
CA ASN A 223 -18.07 16.10 -14.19
C ASN A 223 -17.93 16.60 -15.63
N LYS A 224 -18.64 15.94 -16.55
CA LYS A 224 -18.97 16.47 -17.87
C LYS A 224 -19.90 17.67 -17.72
#